data_AF-A0AAW9QZM0-F1
#
_entry.id   AF-A0AAW9QZM0-F1
#
_cell.length_a   1.000
_cell.length_b   1.000
_cell.length_c   1.000
_cell.angle_alpha   90.00
_cell.angle_beta   90.00
_cell.angle_gamma   90.00
#
_symmetry.space_group_name_H-M   'P 1'
#
loop_
_entity.id
_entity.type
_entity.pdbx_description
1 polymer ?
#
loop_
_entity_poly.entity_id
_entity_poly.type
_entity_poly.pdbx_seq_one_letter_code
_entity_poly.pdbx_strand_id
1 'polypeptide(L)'
;LYYSTGRYGEAEPLFRQALEMWKRLLGEEHPDVATSLNNLAGLYYSTGRYGEAISYSQQAIQIAEQALGKNHPNTVAFRENYEITLLHASED
;
A
#
# COMPACT_ATOMS: atom_id res chain seq x y z
N LEU A 1 -11.15 -8.94 8.36
CA LEU A 1 -11.31 -10.41 8.37
C LEU A 1 -10.20 -11.17 7.64
N TYR A 2 -9.51 -10.62 6.63
CA TYR A 2 -8.39 -11.32 5.95
C TYR A 2 -7.01 -11.14 6.60
N TYR A 3 -6.74 -9.98 7.22
CA TYR A 3 -5.47 -9.73 7.92
C TYR A 3 -5.23 -10.64 9.14
N SER A 4 -6.28 -11.26 9.71
CA SER A 4 -6.17 -12.01 10.97
C SER A 4 -6.06 -13.54 10.80
N THR A 5 -6.13 -14.08 9.57
CA THR A 5 -6.17 -15.54 9.35
C THR A 5 -5.00 -16.08 8.52
N GLY A 6 -4.01 -15.27 8.16
CA GLY A 6 -2.87 -15.72 7.34
C GLY A 6 -3.22 -16.13 5.91
N ARG A 7 -4.44 -15.84 5.44
CA ARG A 7 -4.92 -16.15 4.07
C ARG A 7 -4.49 -15.08 3.07
N TYR A 8 -3.21 -14.70 3.13
CA TYR A 8 -2.67 -13.59 2.35
C TYR A 8 -2.70 -13.86 0.84
N GLY A 9 -2.52 -15.12 0.42
CA GLY A 9 -2.59 -15.53 -0.98
C GLY A 9 -3.96 -15.36 -1.65
N GLU A 10 -5.05 -15.41 -0.89
CA GLU A 10 -6.41 -15.15 -1.42
C GLU A 10 -6.77 -13.66 -1.37
N ALA A 11 -6.10 -12.89 -0.51
CA ALA A 11 -6.31 -11.45 -0.41
C ALA A 11 -5.62 -10.69 -1.56
N GLU A 12 -4.44 -11.14 -2.00
CA GLU A 12 -3.67 -10.49 -3.09
C GLU A 12 -4.49 -10.26 -4.38
N PRO A 13 -5.17 -11.26 -4.96
CA PRO A 13 -5.95 -11.04 -6.18
C PRO A 13 -7.13 -10.10 -5.96
N LEU A 14 -7.75 -10.09 -4.76
CA LEU A 14 -8.86 -9.19 -4.44
C LEU A 14 -8.38 -7.73 -4.34
N PHE A 15 -7.24 -7.50 -3.68
CA PHE A 15 -6.66 -6.16 -3.58
C PHE A 15 -6.17 -5.64 -4.94
N ARG A 16 -5.61 -6.50 -5.80
CA ARG A 16 -5.25 -6.10 -7.18
C ARG A 16 -6.47 -5.76 -8.04
N GLN A 17 -7.55 -6.55 -7.94
CA GLN A 17 -8.80 -6.23 -8.64
C GLN A 17 -9.40 -4.92 -8.14
N ALA A 18 -9.40 -4.68 -6.83
CA ALA A 18 -9.84 -3.41 -6.26
C ALA A 18 -9.01 -2.24 -6.79
N LEU A 19 -7.68 -2.36 -6.79
CA LEU A 19 -6.78 -1.32 -7.32
C LEU A 19 -7.11 -0.96 -8.77
N GLU A 20 -7.29 -1.97 -9.63
CA GLU A 20 -7.62 -1.75 -11.04
C GLU A 20 -8.97 -1.05 -11.23
N MET A 21 -9.98 -1.45 -10.45
CA MET A 21 -11.28 -0.78 -10.46
C MET A 21 -11.16 0.69 -10.01
N TRP A 22 -10.42 0.97 -8.94
CA TRP A 22 -10.22 2.33 -8.45
C TRP A 22 -9.48 3.20 -9.47
N LYS A 23 -8.41 2.68 -10.09
CA LYS A 23 -7.70 3.38 -11.17
C LYS A 23 -8.63 3.73 -12.33
N ARG A 24 -9.48 2.80 -12.74
CA ARG A 24 -10.43 3.01 -13.84
C ARG A 24 -11.55 4.00 -13.49
N LEU A 25 -12.07 3.95 -12.26
CA LEU A 25 -13.24 4.74 -11.87
C LEU A 25 -12.87 6.16 -11.44
N LEU A 26 -11.74 6.32 -10.76
CA LEU A 26 -11.35 7.59 -10.11
C LEU A 26 -10.11 8.24 -10.74
N GLY A 27 -9.38 7.52 -11.58
CA GLY A 27 -8.09 7.95 -12.13
C GLY A 27 -6.91 7.53 -11.26
N GLU A 28 -5.73 7.44 -11.87
CA GLU A 28 -4.52 6.88 -11.22
C GLU A 28 -4.01 7.72 -10.04
N GLU A 29 -4.28 9.03 -10.04
CA GLU A 29 -3.82 9.98 -9.02
C GLU A 29 -4.82 10.17 -7.87
N HIS A 30 -5.87 9.36 -7.79
CA HIS A 30 -6.89 9.53 -6.75
C HIS A 30 -6.39 9.03 -5.38
N PRO A 31 -6.68 9.73 -4.26
CA PRO A 31 -6.36 9.29 -2.89
C PRO A 31 -6.77 7.85 -2.54
N ASP A 32 -7.87 7.37 -3.10
CA ASP A 32 -8.33 5.99 -2.88
C ASP A 32 -7.46 4.96 -3.61
N VAL A 33 -6.85 5.32 -4.74
CA VAL A 33 -5.83 4.51 -5.41
C VAL A 33 -4.60 4.40 -4.50
N ALA A 34 -4.15 5.50 -3.89
CA ALA A 34 -3.06 5.49 -2.91
C ALA A 34 -3.36 4.57 -1.72
N THR A 35 -4.58 4.64 -1.19
CA THR A 35 -5.02 3.77 -0.09
C THR A 35 -5.00 2.29 -0.49
N SER A 36 -5.47 1.97 -1.71
CA SER A 36 -5.43 0.60 -2.22
C SER A 36 -4.02 0.08 -2.44
N LEU A 37 -3.09 0.92 -2.89
CA LEU A 37 -1.66 0.60 -3.03
C LEU A 37 -1.02 0.33 -1.67
N ASN A 38 -1.27 1.18 -0.66
CA ASN A 38 -0.76 0.96 0.70
C ASN A 38 -1.28 -0.35 1.32
N ASN A 39 -2.54 -0.72 1.04
CA ASN A 39 -3.07 -1.99 1.52
C ASN A 39 -2.36 -3.20 0.87
N LEU A 40 -2.06 -3.13 -0.43
CA LEU A 40 -1.22 -4.13 -1.10
C LEU A 40 0.19 -4.17 -0.48
N ALA A 41 0.78 -3.01 -0.18
CA ALA A 41 2.07 -2.97 0.49
C ALA A 41 2.05 -3.68 1.85
N GLY A 42 1.05 -3.40 2.68
CA GLY A 42 0.88 -4.06 3.98
C GLY A 42 0.65 -5.58 3.85
N LEU A 43 -0.01 -6.03 2.78
CA LEU A 43 -0.13 -7.45 2.46
C LEU A 43 1.23 -8.09 2.18
N TYR A 44 2.03 -7.50 1.28
CA TYR A 44 3.34 -8.05 0.94
C TYR A 44 4.30 -8.04 2.11
N TYR A 45 4.30 -6.96 2.89
CA TYR A 45 5.03 -6.86 4.15
C TYR A 45 4.69 -8.03 5.09
N SER A 46 3.40 -8.33 5.26
CA SER A 46 2.94 -9.44 6.12
C SER A 46 3.35 -10.83 5.60
N THR A 47 3.77 -10.93 4.34
CA THR A 47 4.26 -12.16 3.69
C THR A 47 5.79 -12.22 3.54
N GLY A 48 6.53 -11.25 4.09
CA GLY A 48 7.99 -11.16 3.96
C GLY A 48 8.48 -10.71 2.57
N ARG A 49 7.58 -10.21 1.73
CA ARG A 49 7.87 -9.74 0.37
C ARG A 49 8.16 -8.23 0.37
N TYR A 50 9.23 -7.84 1.05
CA TYR A 50 9.47 -6.42 1.31
C TYR A 50 9.77 -5.59 0.06
N GLY A 51 10.38 -6.19 -0.97
CA GLY A 51 10.64 -5.50 -2.24
C GLY A 51 9.35 -4.98 -2.90
N GLU A 52 8.33 -5.84 -2.98
CA GLU A 52 7.00 -5.43 -3.46
C GLU A 52 6.35 -4.42 -2.51
N ALA A 53 6.44 -4.64 -1.19
CA ALA A 53 5.87 -3.72 -0.22
C ALA A 53 6.43 -2.30 -0.35
N ILE A 54 7.76 -2.15 -0.48
CA ILE A 54 8.46 -0.88 -0.71
C ILE A 54 7.94 -0.21 -1.98
N SER A 55 7.87 -0.96 -3.09
CA SER A 55 7.42 -0.41 -4.38
C SER A 55 5.99 0.12 -4.34
N TYR A 56 5.07 -0.62 -3.70
CA TYR A 56 3.68 -0.22 -3.57
C TYR A 56 3.50 0.97 -2.59
N SER A 57 4.23 0.98 -1.47
CA SER A 57 4.21 2.09 -0.52
C SER A 57 4.74 3.39 -1.13
N GLN A 58 5.81 3.34 -1.93
CA GLN A 58 6.34 4.52 -2.63
C GLN A 58 5.31 5.13 -3.57
N GLN A 59 4.61 4.31 -4.37
CA GLN A 59 3.55 4.78 -5.26
C GLN A 59 2.39 5.38 -4.47
N ALA A 60 1.98 4.76 -3.36
CA ALA A 60 0.93 5.28 -2.48
C ALA A 60 1.29 6.66 -1.91
N ILE A 61 2.52 6.82 -1.42
CA ILE A 61 3.02 8.08 -0.86
C ILE A 61 3.02 9.17 -1.93
N GLN A 62 3.52 8.89 -3.13
CA GLN A 62 3.57 9.86 -4.22
C GLN A 62 2.18 10.41 -4.55
N ILE A 63 1.20 9.52 -4.75
CA ILE A 63 -0.18 9.92 -5.07
C ILE A 63 -0.81 10.68 -3.90
N ALA A 64 -0.65 10.19 -2.67
CA ALA A 64 -1.21 10.84 -1.49
C ALA A 64 -0.60 12.24 -1.25
N GLU A 65 0.70 12.42 -1.47
CA GLU A 65 1.34 13.74 -1.39
C GLU A 65 0.80 14.70 -2.43
N GLN A 66 0.60 14.25 -3.67
CA GLN A 66 0.09 15.06 -4.75
C GLN A 66 -1.38 15.44 -4.55
N ALA A 67 -2.21 14.50 -4.09
CA ALA A 67 -3.65 14.71 -3.99
C ALA A 67 -4.11 15.31 -2.64
N LEU A 68 -3.43 14.99 -1.54
CA LEU A 68 -3.83 15.38 -0.18
C LEU A 68 -2.82 16.30 0.53
N GLY A 69 -1.57 16.32 0.06
CA GLY A 69 -0.47 17.04 0.67
C GLY A 69 0.34 16.21 1.69
N LYS A 70 1.56 16.68 1.97
CA LYS A 70 2.56 15.97 2.80
C LYS A 70 2.15 15.75 4.25
N ASN A 71 1.34 16.65 4.81
CA ASN A 71 0.93 16.63 6.21
C ASN A 71 -0.44 15.96 6.43
N HIS A 72 -1.06 15.43 5.38
CA HIS A 72 -2.32 14.72 5.52
C HIS A 72 -2.11 13.42 6.31
N PRO A 73 -3.01 13.05 7.25
CA PRO A 73 -2.86 11.86 8.09
C PRO A 73 -2.54 10.58 7.31
N ASN A 74 -3.21 10.34 6.18
CA ASN A 74 -2.94 9.18 5.33
C ASN A 74 -1.52 9.21 4.75
N THR A 75 -1.04 10.37 4.28
CA THR A 75 0.30 10.51 3.73
C THR A 75 1.37 10.22 4.78
N VAL A 76 1.16 10.71 6.00
CA VAL A 76 2.05 10.44 7.15
C VAL A 76 2.03 8.94 7.48
N ALA A 77 0.85 8.32 7.59
CA ALA A 77 0.72 6.90 7.87
C ALA A 77 1.38 6.01 6.79
N PHE A 78 1.25 6.37 5.51
CA PHE A 78 1.90 5.62 4.42
C PHE A 78 3.42 5.70 4.51
N ARG A 79 3.97 6.87 4.87
CA ARG A 79 5.40 7.03 5.13
C ARG A 79 5.87 6.21 6.34
N GLU A 80 5.12 6.23 7.43
CA GLU A 80 5.45 5.40 8.61
C GLU A 80 5.48 3.90 8.26
N ASN A 81 4.49 3.41 7.52
CA ASN A 81 4.46 2.02 7.05
C ASN A 81 5.65 1.69 6.13
N TYR A 82 6.04 2.64 5.28
CA TYR A 82 7.19 2.52 4.39
C TYR A 82 8.50 2.42 5.18
N GLU A 83 8.72 3.28 6.17
CA GLU A 83 9.91 3.24 7.03
C GLU A 83 10.00 1.92 7.82
N ILE A 84 8.89 1.45 8.37
CA ILE A 84 8.82 0.14 9.05
C ILE A 84 9.20 -1.00 8.08
N THR A 85 8.71 -0.93 6.84
CA THR A 85 9.02 -1.93 5.81
C THR A 85 10.52 -1.92 5.48
N LEU A 86 11.12 -0.74 5.33
CA LEU A 86 12.57 -0.60 5.07
C LEU A 86 13.42 -1.16 6.21
N LEU A 87 13.02 -0.92 7.46
CA LEU A 87 13.73 -1.43 8.63
C LEU A 87 13.79 -2.96 8.61
N HIS A 88 12.63 -3.63 8.49
CA HIS A 88 12.61 -5.10 8.47
C HIS A 88 13.27 -5.68 7.21
N ALA A 89 13.14 -5.02 6.05
CA ALA A 89 13.83 -5.44 4.84
C ALA A 89 15.37 -5.41 4.95
N SER A 90 15.90 -4.62 5.90
CA SER A 90 17.34 -4.53 6.16
C SER A 90 17.86 -5.54 7.19
N GLU A 91 16.95 -6.20 7.91
CA GLU A 91 17.24 -7.19 8.95
C GLU A 91 17.21 -8.64 8.42
N ASP A 92 16.61 -8.87 7.24
CA ASP A 92 16.55 -10.15 6.51
C ASP A 92 17.68 -10.32 5.48
#